data_AF-S8CQ79-F1
#
_entry.id   AF-S8CQ79-F1
#
_cell.length_a   1.000
_cell.length_b   1.000
_cell.length_c   1.000
_cell.angle_alpha   90.00
_cell.angle_beta   90.00
_cell.angle_gamma   90.00
#
_symmetry.space_group_name_H-M   'P 1'
#
loop_
_entity.id
_entity.type
_entity.pdbx_description
1 polymer ?
#
loop_
_entity_poly.entity_id
_entity_poly.type
_entity_poly.pdbx_seq_one_letter_code
_entity_poly.pdbx_strand_id
1 'polypeptide(L)'
;MVSTSKIKSVDFYRKIPRDLTEASLSGAGLSILAAFSMIFLFGMELRDYLSVSTSTSIVIDKSSDGDFLRIDFDISFPALSCEFASVDVSDVLGTNRLNLTKTIRKYSIDSTLIPTGPEFQSGSVSSAVRHDEEVDEEHGEGSVVLNKLIFDKISHQ
;
A
#
# COMPACT_ATOMS: atom_id res chain seq x y z
N MET A 1 20.80 29.50 43.82
CA MET A 1 20.32 30.74 44.48
C MET A 1 19.12 31.26 43.69
N VAL A 2 17.91 30.90 44.10
CA VAL A 2 16.67 31.43 43.52
C VAL A 2 16.37 32.74 44.24
N SER A 3 16.30 33.83 43.48
CA SER A 3 16.10 35.18 44.00
C SER A 3 14.70 35.34 44.61
N THR A 4 14.62 35.30 45.94
CA THR A 4 13.40 35.42 46.76
C THR A 4 12.72 36.79 46.65
N SER A 5 13.36 37.79 46.03
CA SER A 5 12.83 39.15 45.92
C SER A 5 11.72 39.31 44.87
N LYS A 6 11.57 38.38 43.91
CA LYS A 6 10.48 38.44 42.91
C LYS A 6 9.22 37.64 43.28
N ILE A 7 9.26 36.85 44.35
CA ILE A 7 8.11 36.04 44.80
C ILE A 7 7.18 36.89 45.70
N LYS A 8 7.66 38.01 46.25
CA LYS A 8 6.84 38.93 47.06
C LYS A 8 5.74 39.66 46.27
N SER A 9 5.78 39.65 44.93
CA SER A 9 4.78 40.29 44.07
C SER A 9 3.71 39.33 43.55
N VAL A 10 3.73 38.05 43.95
CA VAL A 10 2.72 37.03 43.58
C VAL A 10 1.93 36.64 44.83
N ASP A 11 1.43 37.65 45.55
CA ASP A 11 0.51 37.46 46.68
C ASP A 11 -0.69 38.38 46.40
N PHE A 12 -1.64 37.87 45.62
CA PHE A 12 -2.83 38.64 45.17
C PHE A 12 -3.90 38.72 46.28
N TYR A 13 -3.63 38.22 47.49
CA TYR A 13 -4.61 38.10 48.56
C TYR A 13 -4.26 38.94 49.79
N ARG A 14 -5.29 39.50 50.44
CA ARG A 14 -5.15 40.26 51.69
C ARG A 14 -4.69 39.30 52.80
N LYS A 15 -3.51 39.53 53.37
CA LYS A 15 -2.99 38.72 54.48
C LYS A 15 -3.99 38.71 55.63
N ILE A 16 -4.47 37.53 55.98
CA ILE A 16 -5.39 37.30 57.09
C ILE A 16 -4.60 37.57 58.40
N PRO A 17 -5.15 38.32 59.38
CA PRO A 17 -4.46 38.58 60.64
C PRO A 17 -4.16 37.27 61.37
N ARG A 18 -2.95 37.15 61.92
CA ARG A 18 -2.43 35.90 62.51
C ARG A 18 -3.21 35.41 63.72
N ASP A 19 -4.00 36.27 64.35
CA ASP A 19 -4.81 35.95 65.53
C ASP A 19 -6.03 35.07 65.19
N LEU A 20 -6.34 34.89 63.90
CA LEU A 20 -7.43 34.03 63.41
C LEU A 20 -6.91 32.77 62.68
N THR A 21 -5.59 32.59 62.58
CA THR A 21 -4.97 31.49 61.83
C THR A 21 -3.93 30.80 62.70
N GLU A 22 -4.33 29.73 63.38
CA GLU A 22 -3.40 28.89 64.13
C GLU A 22 -2.71 27.91 63.17
N ALA A 23 -1.40 28.12 62.94
CA ALA A 23 -0.62 27.26 62.06
C ALA A 23 -0.32 25.93 62.77
N SER A 24 -1.05 24.87 62.41
CA SER A 24 -0.82 23.53 62.96
C SER A 24 0.22 22.75 62.14
N LEU A 25 1.18 22.12 62.82
CA LEU A 25 2.21 21.26 62.20
C LEU A 25 1.58 20.09 61.42
N SER A 26 0.46 19.53 61.91
CA SER A 26 -0.27 18.46 61.22
C SER A 26 -0.97 18.96 59.96
N GLY A 27 -1.52 20.19 59.99
CA GLY A 27 -2.15 20.83 58.82
C GLY A 27 -1.14 21.17 57.73
N ALA A 28 0.08 21.57 58.12
CA ALA A 28 1.18 21.78 57.18
C ALA A 28 1.59 20.46 56.49
N GLY A 29 1.72 19.37 57.25
CA GLY A 29 2.00 18.05 56.69
C GLY A 29 0.92 17.55 55.73
N LEU A 30 -0.36 17.75 56.09
CA LEU A 30 -1.50 17.37 55.23
C LEU A 30 -1.53 18.20 53.93
N SER A 31 -1.21 19.49 54.02
CA SER A 31 -1.14 20.39 52.86
C SER A 31 -0.01 20.01 51.90
N ILE A 32 1.14 19.60 52.42
CA ILE A 32 2.27 19.11 51.61
C ILE A 32 1.89 17.80 50.90
N LEU A 33 1.23 16.88 51.62
CA LEU A 33 0.77 15.62 51.04
C LEU A 33 -0.27 15.85 49.94
N ALA A 34 -1.21 16.78 50.15
CA ALA A 34 -2.21 17.16 49.16
C ALA A 34 -1.60 17.84 47.93
N ALA A 35 -0.61 18.73 48.12
CA ALA A 35 0.09 19.34 47.00
C ALA A 35 0.87 18.29 46.18
N PHE A 36 1.50 17.33 46.86
CA PHE A 36 2.22 16.23 46.20
C PHE A 36 1.27 15.34 45.38
N SER A 37 0.11 14.98 45.94
CA SER A 37 -0.88 14.17 45.21
C SER A 37 -1.45 14.91 44.01
N MET A 38 -1.73 16.22 44.13
CA MET A 38 -2.19 17.03 42.99
C MET A 38 -1.16 17.09 41.86
N ILE A 39 0.13 17.31 42.18
CA ILE A 39 1.22 17.34 41.18
C ILE A 39 1.38 15.97 40.53
N PHE A 40 1.32 14.89 41.32
CA PHE A 40 1.45 13.52 40.82
C PHE A 40 0.32 13.16 39.84
N LEU A 41 -0.93 13.43 40.20
CA LEU A 41 -2.09 13.18 39.34
C LEU A 41 -2.03 14.02 38.06
N PHE A 42 -1.67 15.30 38.17
CA PHE A 42 -1.48 16.16 36.99
C PHE A 42 -0.39 15.62 36.05
N GLY A 43 0.71 15.10 36.59
CA GLY A 43 1.77 14.49 35.80
C GLY A 43 1.33 13.22 35.07
N MET A 44 0.49 12.40 35.69
CA MET A 44 -0.08 11.20 35.05
C MET A 44 -1.02 11.55 33.89
N GLU A 45 -1.98 12.45 34.13
CA GLU A 45 -2.92 12.90 33.10
C GLU A 45 -2.21 13.61 31.95
N LEU A 46 -1.21 14.45 32.24
CA LEU A 46 -0.42 15.11 31.21
C LEU A 46 0.36 14.10 30.34
N ARG A 47 0.87 13.04 30.96
CA ARG A 47 1.56 11.96 30.23
C ARG A 47 0.60 11.19 29.34
N ASP A 48 -0.60 10.89 29.81
CA ASP A 48 -1.62 10.18 29.02
C ASP A 48 -2.12 11.06 27.86
N TYR A 49 -2.33 12.36 28.11
CA TYR A 49 -2.70 13.33 27.09
C TYR A 49 -1.63 13.47 25.99
N LEU A 50 -0.35 13.42 26.35
CA LEU A 50 0.76 13.45 25.39
C LEU A 50 1.04 12.08 24.76
N SER A 51 0.41 11.01 25.24
CA SER A 51 0.56 9.67 24.70
C SER A 51 -0.17 9.59 23.36
N VAL A 52 0.55 9.21 22.31
CA VAL A 52 -0.05 9.00 20.99
C VAL A 52 -0.75 7.64 20.99
N SER A 53 -2.08 7.65 20.94
CA SER A 53 -2.89 6.45 20.75
C SER A 53 -3.27 6.29 19.28
N THR A 54 -2.75 5.26 18.63
CA THR A 54 -3.10 4.92 17.25
C THR A 54 -4.36 4.05 17.25
N SER A 55 -5.49 4.62 16.85
CA SER A 55 -6.73 3.87 16.62
C SER A 55 -6.93 3.64 15.12
N THR A 56 -6.95 2.38 14.69
CA THR A 56 -7.30 2.02 13.32
C THR A 56 -8.81 1.89 13.19
N SER A 57 -9.39 2.59 12.23
CA SER A 57 -10.81 2.45 11.88
C SER A 57 -10.93 1.93 10.45
N ILE A 58 -11.90 1.06 10.22
CA ILE A 58 -12.20 0.52 8.89
C ILE A 58 -13.28 1.39 8.29
N VAL A 59 -12.98 1.98 7.13
CA VAL A 59 -13.92 2.81 6.38
C VAL A 59 -14.15 2.15 5.03
N ILE A 60 -15.40 2.19 4.57
CA ILE A 60 -15.77 1.74 3.22
C ILE A 60 -15.18 2.74 2.24
N ASP A 61 -14.26 2.28 1.40
CA ASP A 61 -13.76 3.08 0.30
C ASP A 61 -14.90 3.28 -0.71
N LYS A 62 -15.26 4.54 -0.95
CA LYS A 62 -16.26 4.95 -1.95
C LYS A 62 -15.60 5.60 -3.17
N SER A 63 -14.28 5.48 -3.30
CA SER A 63 -13.58 5.96 -4.47
C SER A 63 -14.04 5.19 -5.70
N SER A 64 -14.37 5.91 -6.77
CA SER A 64 -14.62 5.35 -8.10
C SER A 64 -13.32 4.93 -8.81
N ASP A 65 -12.16 5.17 -8.19
CA ASP A 65 -10.84 4.78 -8.70
C ASP A 65 -10.58 3.27 -8.55
N GLY A 66 -11.50 2.52 -7.94
CA GLY A 66 -11.39 1.08 -7.69
C GLY A 66 -11.81 0.18 -8.85
N ASP A 67 -12.20 0.72 -10.01
CA ASP A 67 -12.69 -0.09 -11.14
C ASP A 67 -11.61 -1.00 -11.74
N PHE A 68 -10.34 -0.60 -11.67
CA PHE A 68 -9.20 -1.39 -12.18
C PHE A 68 -8.06 -1.43 -11.17
N LEU A 69 -7.64 -2.64 -10.79
CA LEU A 69 -6.43 -2.87 -10.00
C LEU A 69 -5.20 -2.84 -10.93
N ARG A 70 -4.29 -1.89 -10.69
CA ARG A 70 -3.01 -1.87 -11.40
C ARG A 70 -2.06 -2.93 -10.81
N ILE A 71 -1.65 -3.86 -11.65
CA ILE A 71 -0.69 -4.92 -11.31
C ILE A 71 0.57 -4.70 -12.14
N ASP A 72 1.65 -4.27 -11.48
CA ASP A 72 2.99 -4.19 -12.09
C ASP A 72 3.78 -5.44 -11.68
N PHE A 73 4.32 -6.18 -12.64
CA PHE A 73 5.14 -7.37 -12.39
C PHE A 73 6.35 -7.43 -13.33
N ASP A 74 7.44 -7.99 -12.84
CA ASP A 74 8.65 -8.30 -13.60
C ASP A 74 9.04 -9.76 -13.29
N ILE A 75 8.82 -10.64 -14.27
CA ILE A 75 8.99 -12.09 -14.12
C ILE A 75 9.82 -12.59 -15.29
N SER A 76 10.84 -13.39 -14.99
CA SER A 76 11.75 -13.97 -15.97
C SER A 76 11.54 -15.48 -16.11
N PHE A 77 11.47 -15.97 -17.36
CA PHE A 77 11.31 -17.38 -17.67
C PHE A 77 12.50 -17.89 -18.50
N PRO A 78 13.50 -18.57 -17.90
CA PRO A 78 14.73 -18.97 -18.60
C PRO A 78 14.55 -20.02 -19.71
N ALA A 79 13.44 -20.77 -19.67
CA ALA A 79 13.17 -21.88 -20.58
C ALA A 79 11.91 -21.66 -21.44
N LEU A 80 11.42 -20.41 -21.55
CA LEU A 80 10.24 -20.05 -22.34
C LEU A 80 10.59 -18.94 -23.34
N SER A 81 10.31 -19.15 -24.62
CA SER A 81 10.45 -18.11 -25.64
C SER A 81 9.32 -17.08 -25.54
N CYS A 82 9.64 -15.82 -25.84
CA CYS A 82 8.68 -14.70 -25.83
C CYS A 82 7.51 -14.88 -26.81
N GLU A 83 7.70 -15.67 -27.88
CA GLU A 83 6.66 -15.97 -28.87
C GLU A 83 5.53 -16.84 -28.31
N PHE A 84 5.86 -17.76 -27.39
CA PHE A 84 4.88 -18.67 -26.80
C PHE A 84 4.35 -18.20 -25.44
N ALA A 85 4.95 -17.16 -24.86
CA ALA A 85 4.48 -16.60 -23.61
C ALA A 85 3.20 -15.77 -23.85
N SER A 86 2.08 -16.15 -23.24
CA SER A 86 0.86 -15.35 -23.16
C SER A 86 0.57 -14.93 -21.72
N VAL A 87 -0.15 -13.82 -21.55
CA VAL A 87 -0.61 -13.35 -20.25
C VAL A 87 -2.11 -13.22 -20.29
N ASP A 88 -2.77 -14.00 -19.43
CA ASP A 88 -4.21 -14.05 -19.29
C ASP A 88 -4.59 -13.63 -17.87
N VAL A 89 -5.65 -12.83 -17.75
CA VAL A 89 -6.19 -12.36 -16.47
C VAL A 89 -7.60 -12.90 -16.29
N SER A 90 -7.84 -13.54 -15.15
CA SER A 90 -9.13 -14.09 -14.75
C SER A 90 -9.50 -13.54 -13.38
N ASP A 91 -10.73 -13.05 -13.23
CA ASP A 91 -11.29 -12.60 -11.97
C ASP A 91 -12.41 -13.55 -11.49
N VAL A 92 -12.67 -13.58 -10.18
CA VAL A 92 -13.76 -14.35 -9.56
C VAL A 92 -15.14 -13.92 -10.06
N LEU A 93 -15.26 -12.70 -10.58
CA LEU A 93 -16.46 -12.18 -11.24
C LEU A 93 -16.69 -12.77 -12.65
N GLY A 94 -15.76 -13.59 -13.15
CA GLY A 94 -15.86 -14.26 -14.45
C GLY A 94 -15.38 -13.41 -15.63
N THR A 95 -14.81 -12.22 -15.38
CA THR A 95 -14.16 -11.44 -16.43
C THR A 95 -12.82 -12.09 -16.80
N ASN A 96 -12.68 -12.50 -18.05
CA ASN A 96 -11.45 -13.08 -18.58
C ASN A 96 -10.89 -12.21 -19.70
N ARG A 97 -9.61 -11.84 -19.60
CA ARG A 97 -8.87 -11.14 -20.65
C ARG A 97 -7.73 -12.04 -21.09
N LEU A 98 -7.82 -12.55 -22.31
CA LEU A 98 -6.82 -13.45 -22.88
C LEU A 98 -5.83 -12.65 -23.73
N ASN A 99 -4.58 -13.12 -23.80
CA ASN A 99 -3.51 -12.61 -24.65
C ASN A 99 -3.33 -11.09 -24.56
N LEU A 100 -3.09 -10.58 -23.35
CA LEU A 100 -2.81 -9.16 -23.13
C LEU A 100 -1.48 -8.73 -23.78
N THR A 101 -1.56 -7.93 -24.84
CA THR A 101 -0.39 -7.44 -25.61
C THR A 101 -0.11 -5.95 -25.45
N LYS A 102 -1.13 -5.13 -25.13
CA LYS A 102 -0.98 -3.66 -25.09
C LYS A 102 -0.19 -3.13 -23.89
N THR A 103 -0.25 -3.84 -22.76
CA THR A 103 0.35 -3.43 -21.48
C THR A 103 1.53 -4.30 -21.05
N ILE A 104 1.82 -5.38 -21.79
CA ILE A 104 2.88 -6.34 -21.49
C ILE A 104 4.03 -6.15 -22.46
N ARG A 105 5.23 -5.92 -21.93
CA ARG A 105 6.47 -5.85 -22.71
C ARG A 105 7.27 -7.12 -22.49
N LYS A 106 7.73 -7.73 -23.57
CA LYS A 106 8.46 -9.00 -23.53
C LYS A 106 9.88 -8.77 -24.04
N TYR A 107 10.86 -9.33 -23.34
CA TYR A 107 12.27 -9.23 -23.69
C TYR A 107 12.89 -10.62 -23.67
N SER A 108 13.68 -10.96 -24.69
CA SER A 108 14.48 -12.18 -24.68
C SER A 108 15.60 -12.03 -23.67
N ILE A 109 15.78 -13.04 -22.82
CA ILE A 109 16.79 -13.06 -21.76
C ILE A 109 17.85 -14.14 -22.01
N ASP A 110 19.08 -13.87 -21.60
CA ASP A 110 20.15 -14.86 -21.55
C ASP A 110 20.04 -15.76 -20.30
N SER A 111 20.83 -16.84 -20.26
CA SER A 111 21.05 -17.71 -19.11
C SER A 111 21.44 -16.98 -17.81
N THR A 112 21.97 -15.76 -17.94
CA THR A 112 22.31 -14.85 -16.84
C THR A 112 21.16 -13.92 -16.42
N LEU A 113 19.95 -14.12 -16.98
CA LEU A 113 18.73 -13.32 -16.76
C LEU A 113 18.83 -11.87 -17.22
N ILE A 114 19.76 -11.58 -18.12
CA ILE A 114 19.93 -10.24 -18.70
C ILE A 114 19.16 -10.16 -20.01
N PRO A 115 18.38 -9.08 -20.27
CA PRO A 115 17.72 -8.88 -21.54
C PRO A 115 18.74 -8.67 -22.66
N THR A 116 18.69 -9.53 -23.68
CA THR A 116 19.71 -9.63 -24.74
C THR A 116 19.32 -8.86 -26.01
N GLY A 117 18.05 -8.46 -26.16
CA GLY A 117 17.52 -7.92 -27.41
C GLY A 117 16.43 -6.84 -27.27
N PRO A 118 15.94 -6.30 -28.40
CA PRO A 118 14.84 -5.34 -28.43
C PRO A 118 13.54 -5.96 -27.91
N GLU A 119 12.56 -5.10 -27.60
CA GLU A 119 11.22 -5.54 -27.23
C GLU A 119 10.63 -6.46 -28.30
N PHE A 120 10.15 -7.63 -27.88
CA PHE A 120 9.50 -8.57 -28.77
C PHE A 120 8.13 -8.04 -29.19
N GLN A 121 7.98 -7.73 -30.48
CA GLN A 121 6.71 -7.37 -31.07
C GLN A 121 6.07 -8.61 -31.70
N SER A 122 4.93 -9.04 -31.15
CA SER A 122 4.06 -10.00 -31.83
C SER A 122 3.56 -9.38 -33.13
N GLY A 123 3.79 -10.03 -34.28
CA GLY A 123 3.33 -9.54 -35.59
C GLY A 123 1.81 -9.37 -35.64
N SER A 124 1.33 -8.41 -36.44
CA SER A 124 -0.11 -8.18 -36.65
C SER A 124 -0.75 -9.40 -37.31
N VAL A 125 -1.55 -10.16 -36.57
CA VAL A 125 -2.45 -11.16 -37.17
C VAL A 125 -3.53 -10.37 -37.91
N SER A 126 -3.55 -10.47 -39.24
CA SER A 126 -4.53 -9.80 -40.11
C SER A 126 -5.94 -10.28 -39.78
N SER A 127 -6.76 -9.41 -39.19
CA SER A 127 -8.20 -9.60 -39.04
C SER A 127 -8.87 -9.63 -40.42
N ALA A 128 -8.92 -10.78 -41.08
CA ALA A 128 -9.58 -10.91 -42.36
C ALA A 128 -10.04 -12.34 -42.67
N VAL A 129 -10.93 -12.93 -41.86
CA VAL A 129 -11.91 -13.90 -42.36
C VAL A 129 -13.22 -13.71 -41.59
N ARG A 130 -14.27 -13.30 -42.30
CA ARG A 130 -15.67 -13.32 -41.84
C ARG A 130 -16.39 -14.52 -42.47
N HIS A 131 -17.21 -15.20 -41.69
CA HIS A 131 -18.41 -15.90 -42.16
C HIS A 131 -19.43 -15.97 -41.00
N ASP A 132 -20.62 -15.43 -41.25
CA ASP A 132 -21.78 -15.32 -40.34
C ASP A 132 -22.30 -16.73 -39.93
N GLU A 133 -22.71 -17.00 -38.68
CA GLU A 133 -23.91 -16.48 -38.00
C GLU A 133 -23.61 -15.88 -36.60
N GLU A 134 -24.20 -14.70 -36.34
CA GLU A 134 -24.14 -13.87 -35.11
C GLU A 134 -24.31 -14.73 -33.83
N VAL A 135 -23.41 -14.70 -32.84
CA VAL A 135 -23.01 -13.56 -31.98
C VAL A 135 -21.57 -13.75 -31.44
N ASP A 136 -20.71 -12.78 -31.77
CA ASP A 136 -19.38 -12.34 -31.27
C ASP A 136 -18.25 -13.35 -30.90
N GLU A 137 -17.34 -13.47 -31.89
CA GLU A 137 -15.87 -13.67 -31.87
C GLU A 137 -15.27 -15.05 -31.49
N GLU A 138 -15.08 -15.87 -32.53
CA GLU A 138 -14.33 -17.11 -32.57
C GLU A 138 -12.80 -16.87 -32.71
N HIS A 139 -11.98 -17.42 -31.81
CA HIS A 139 -10.52 -17.55 -32.01
C HIS A 139 -10.20 -19.01 -32.37
N GLY A 140 -9.98 -19.24 -33.66
CA GLY A 140 -9.69 -20.54 -34.23
C GLY A 140 -8.38 -21.16 -33.73
N GLU A 141 -8.47 -22.44 -33.39
CA GLU A 141 -7.34 -23.36 -33.25
C GLU A 141 -6.53 -23.41 -34.55
N GLY A 142 -5.20 -23.38 -34.41
CA GLY A 142 -4.27 -23.60 -35.52
C GLY A 142 -3.22 -24.64 -35.14
N SER A 143 -3.58 -25.92 -35.17
CA SER A 143 -2.58 -26.97 -35.35
C SER A 143 -2.20 -27.02 -36.83
N VAL A 144 -0.90 -26.95 -37.14
CA VAL A 144 -0.43 -27.03 -38.53
C VAL A 144 -0.31 -28.51 -38.92
N VAL A 145 -1.11 -28.95 -39.90
CA VAL A 145 -0.96 -30.30 -40.48
C VAL A 145 0.26 -30.31 -41.41
N LEU A 146 1.31 -31.02 -41.00
CA LEU A 146 2.53 -31.18 -41.79
C LEU A 146 2.34 -32.23 -42.89
N ASN A 147 2.58 -31.84 -44.14
CA ASN A 147 2.75 -32.77 -45.26
C ASN A 147 4.23 -32.82 -45.66
N LYS A 148 4.68 -33.91 -46.29
CA LYS A 148 6.08 -34.18 -46.64
C LYS A 148 6.73 -33.04 -47.45
N LEU A 149 5.95 -32.35 -48.27
CA LEU A 149 6.39 -31.21 -49.07
C LEU A 149 6.57 -29.91 -48.26
N ILE A 150 5.86 -29.77 -47.13
CA ILE A 150 5.92 -28.59 -46.26
C ILE A 150 7.04 -28.74 -45.23
N PHE A 151 7.33 -29.97 -44.79
CA PHE A 151 8.38 -30.26 -43.81
C PHE A 151 9.78 -29.91 -44.31
N ASP A 152 10.14 -30.28 -45.54
CA ASP A 152 11.47 -29.96 -46.13
C ASP A 152 11.71 -28.46 -46.30
N LYS A 153 10.63 -27.68 -46.43
CA LYS A 153 10.73 -26.23 -46.55
C LYS A 153 10.97 -25.55 -45.20
N ILE A 154 10.54 -26.17 -44.10
CA ILE A 154 10.63 -25.61 -42.75
C ILE A 154 11.94 -26.06 -42.06
N SER A 155 12.47 -27.24 -42.38
CA SER A 155 13.68 -27.78 -41.75
C SER A 155 15.00 -27.12 -42.19
N HIS A 156 14.99 -26.39 -43.31
CA HIS A 156 16.18 -25.77 -43.90
C HIS A 156 16.21 -24.23 -43.77
N GLN A 157 15.38 -23.66 -42.90
CA GLN A 157 15.38 -22.23 -42.58
C GLN A 157 16.00 -21.97 -41.20
#